data_AF-A0A7S2E8E7-F1
#
_entry.id   AF-A0A7S2E8E7-F1
#
_cell.length_a   1.000
_cell.length_b   1.000
_cell.length_c   1.000
_cell.angle_alpha   90.00
_cell.angle_beta   90.00
_cell.angle_gamma   90.00
#
_symmetry.space_group_name_H-M   'P 1'
#
loop_
_entity.id
_entity.type
_entity.pdbx_description
1 polymer ?
#
loop_
_entity_poly.entity_id
_entity_poly.type
_entity_poly.pdbx_seq_one_letter_code
_entity_poly.pdbx_strand_id
1 'polypeptide(L)'
;AVSANGKRFAVAGKKKETGSAYVKVMEWRGRMWEQVGDDIEDADDCCFSDNFSTSVSLSDSGTRLVFGNSGYGPLVGEEAYNFGIVRIYDWNGASWVQVGQSLSMIDGSKETPGTWFGFSTAISANGGRVVVTAAKGGLNGIYELI
;
A
#
# COMPACT_ATOMS: atom_id res chain seq x y z
N ALA A 1 3.47 8.12 -6.70
CA ALA A 1 2.20 8.64 -7.24
C ALA A 1 2.09 10.15 -6.99
N VAL A 2 1.36 10.88 -7.83
CA VAL A 2 1.17 12.34 -7.73
C VAL A 2 -0.32 12.69 -7.88
N SER A 3 -0.80 13.70 -7.15
CA SER A 3 -2.16 14.22 -7.26
C SER A 3 -2.34 14.99 -8.58
N ALA A 4 -3.58 15.13 -9.06
CA ALA A 4 -3.86 15.74 -10.37
C ALA A 4 -3.37 17.20 -10.46
N ASN A 5 -3.43 17.94 -9.35
CA ASN A 5 -2.94 19.32 -9.27
C ASN A 5 -1.41 19.43 -9.10
N GLY A 6 -0.70 18.30 -9.00
CA GLY A 6 0.75 18.25 -8.80
C GLY A 6 1.24 18.78 -7.45
N LYS A 7 0.35 19.07 -6.50
CA LYS A 7 0.72 19.66 -5.20
C LYS A 7 0.99 18.61 -4.12
N ARG A 8 0.68 17.35 -4.36
CA ARG A 8 0.97 16.27 -3.42
C ARG A 8 1.53 15.06 -4.15
N PHE A 9 2.55 14.42 -3.60
CA PHE A 9 3.03 13.15 -4.10
C PHE A 9 3.30 12.19 -2.94
N ALA A 10 3.18 10.90 -3.23
CA ALA A 10 3.48 9.82 -2.31
C ALA A 10 4.56 8.92 -2.92
N VAL A 11 5.53 8.52 -2.09
CA VAL A 11 6.58 7.57 -2.42
C VAL A 11 6.48 6.37 -1.48
N ALA A 12 6.59 5.17 -2.04
CA ALA A 12 6.71 3.95 -1.26
C ALA A 12 8.14 3.46 -1.29
N GLY A 13 8.58 2.82 -0.21
CA GLY A 13 9.93 2.28 -0.10
C GLY A 13 10.07 1.27 1.02
N LYS A 14 11.32 0.89 1.28
CA LYS A 14 11.70 0.06 2.42
C LYS A 14 12.55 0.90 3.37
N LYS A 15 12.27 0.84 4.66
CA LYS A 15 13.14 1.43 5.67
C LYS A 15 14.44 0.65 5.73
N LYS A 16 15.55 1.36 5.79
CA LYS A 16 16.89 0.73 5.80
C LYS A 16 17.14 -0.02 7.12
N GLU A 17 16.60 0.51 8.20
CA GLU A 17 16.87 0.07 9.57
C GLU A 17 16.08 -1.20 9.92
N THR A 18 14.81 -1.26 9.49
CA THR A 18 13.88 -2.35 9.86
C THR A 18 13.55 -3.28 8.70
N GLY A 19 13.83 -2.87 7.46
CA GLY A 19 13.35 -3.57 6.26
C GLY A 19 11.85 -3.38 5.98
N SER A 20 11.11 -2.73 6.88
CA SER A 20 9.66 -2.54 6.77
C SER A 20 9.28 -1.68 5.58
N ALA A 21 8.15 -1.99 4.97
CA ALA A 21 7.56 -1.18 3.91
C ALA A 21 6.99 0.12 4.51
N TYR A 22 7.21 1.25 3.84
CA TYR A 22 6.62 2.53 4.24
C TYR A 22 6.16 3.36 3.04
N VAL A 23 5.25 4.29 3.31
CA VAL A 23 4.87 5.39 2.41
C VAL A 23 5.11 6.72 3.08
N LYS A 24 5.78 7.63 2.37
CA LYS A 24 5.94 9.03 2.74
C LYS A 24 5.16 9.91 1.78
N VAL A 25 4.44 10.89 2.33
CA VAL A 25 3.64 11.83 1.54
C VAL A 25 4.15 13.25 1.70
N MET A 26 4.36 13.93 0.58
CA MET A 26 4.89 15.28 0.51
C MET A 26 3.88 16.21 -0.14
N GLU A 27 3.81 17.46 0.34
CA GLU A 27 2.96 18.52 -0.19
C GLU A 27 3.78 19.78 -0.51
N TRP A 28 3.46 20.39 -1.64
CA TRP A 28 4.10 21.62 -2.10
C TRP A 28 3.54 22.83 -1.35
N ARG A 29 4.41 23.54 -0.62
CA ARG A 29 4.07 24.74 0.15
C ARG A 29 4.40 26.05 -0.55
N GLY A 30 4.56 26.03 -1.88
CA GLY A 30 4.89 27.21 -2.69
C GLY A 30 6.38 27.47 -2.86
N ARG A 31 7.23 26.97 -1.94
CA ARG A 31 8.69 27.14 -1.99
C ARG A 31 9.48 25.85 -1.79
N MET A 32 8.88 24.88 -1.10
CA MET A 32 9.51 23.60 -0.77
C MET A 32 8.44 22.52 -0.63
N TRP A 33 8.90 21.28 -0.71
CA TRP A 33 8.10 20.10 -0.36
C TRP A 33 8.23 19.85 1.13
N GLU A 34 7.09 19.76 1.82
CA GLU A 34 7.00 19.43 3.24
C GLU A 34 6.24 18.11 3.40
N GLN A 35 6.67 17.29 4.34
CA GLN A 35 5.96 16.04 4.66
C GLN A 35 4.60 16.36 5.31
N VAL A 36 3.59 15.56 4.98
CA VAL A 36 2.23 15.69 5.51
C VAL A 36 1.82 14.43 6.24
N GLY A 37 1.72 14.52 7.57
CA GLY A 37 1.53 13.39 8.46
C GLY A 37 2.81 12.58 8.69
N ASP A 38 2.73 11.60 9.57
CA ASP A 38 3.82 10.64 9.78
C ASP A 38 3.93 9.68 8.59
N ASP A 39 5.04 8.95 8.54
CA ASP A 39 5.20 7.87 7.57
C ASP A 39 4.13 6.80 7.82
N ILE A 40 3.49 6.33 6.75
CA ILE A 40 2.58 5.18 6.84
C ILE A 40 3.44 3.94 6.79
N GLU A 41 3.39 3.14 7.85
CA GLU A 41 4.21 1.95 7.99
C GLU A 41 3.34 0.71 8.03
N ASP A 42 3.81 -0.33 7.34
CA ASP A 42 3.32 -1.68 7.57
C ASP A 42 4.03 -2.21 8.82
N ALA A 43 3.51 -1.83 9.99
CA ALA A 43 4.11 -2.08 11.30
C ALA A 43 3.64 -3.37 11.96
N ASP A 44 2.85 -4.18 11.26
CA ASP A 44 2.59 -5.54 11.72
C ASP A 44 3.95 -6.25 11.76
N ASP A 45 4.39 -6.67 12.95
CA ASP A 45 5.66 -7.35 13.28
C ASP A 45 5.83 -8.69 12.51
N CYS A 46 5.79 -8.61 11.19
CA CYS A 46 5.83 -9.73 10.27
C CYS A 46 7.21 -9.83 9.64
N CYS A 47 7.52 -11.04 9.20
CA CYS A 47 8.76 -11.34 8.49
C CYS A 47 8.68 -10.81 7.06
N PHE A 48 9.28 -9.64 6.81
CA PHE A 48 9.54 -9.20 5.44
C PHE A 48 10.64 -10.08 4.86
N SER A 49 10.39 -10.73 3.72
CA SER A 49 11.49 -11.29 2.94
C SER A 49 12.38 -10.16 2.40
N ASP A 50 13.65 -10.42 2.06
CA ASP A 50 14.48 -9.37 1.45
C ASP A 50 13.96 -8.94 0.06
N ASN A 51 13.21 -9.84 -0.60
CA ASN A 51 12.80 -9.74 -1.99
C ASN A 51 11.30 -9.45 -2.14
N PHE A 52 10.88 -8.26 -1.73
CA PHE A 52 9.55 -7.73 -2.04
C PHE A 52 9.58 -6.37 -2.74
N SER A 53 8.43 -6.03 -3.33
CA SER A 53 8.12 -4.73 -3.92
C SER A 53 7.07 -3.98 -3.10
N THR A 54 7.13 -2.65 -3.14
CA THR A 54 6.08 -1.77 -2.63
C THR A 54 5.46 -0.98 -3.77
N SER A 55 4.17 -0.66 -3.65
CA SER A 55 3.46 0.18 -4.61
C SER A 55 2.63 1.23 -3.90
N VAL A 56 2.48 2.40 -4.52
CA VAL A 56 1.60 3.46 -4.03
C VAL A 56 0.85 4.14 -5.15
N SER A 57 -0.44 4.34 -4.95
CA SER A 57 -1.34 5.11 -5.82
C SER A 57 -2.04 6.20 -5.02
N LEU A 58 -2.35 7.33 -5.65
CA LEU A 58 -2.91 8.51 -4.99
C LEU A 58 -4.10 9.02 -5.81
N SER A 59 -5.21 9.37 -5.15
CA SER A 59 -6.38 9.98 -5.80
C SER A 59 -6.06 11.35 -6.38
N ASP A 60 -6.91 11.85 -7.28
CA ASP A 60 -6.70 13.17 -7.91
C ASP A 60 -6.68 14.30 -6.89
N SER A 61 -7.52 14.20 -5.84
CA SER A 61 -7.57 15.12 -4.71
C SER A 61 -6.31 15.07 -3.83
N GLY A 62 -5.53 13.99 -3.91
CA GLY A 62 -4.41 13.73 -3.00
C GLY A 62 -4.82 13.35 -1.58
N THR A 63 -6.10 13.06 -1.32
CA THR A 63 -6.61 12.78 0.03
C THR A 63 -6.79 11.30 0.34
N ARG A 64 -6.75 10.42 -0.67
CA ARG A 64 -6.82 8.97 -0.50
C ARG A 64 -5.65 8.32 -1.21
N LEU A 65 -4.99 7.36 -0.56
CA LEU A 65 -3.94 6.56 -1.19
C LEU A 65 -4.16 5.07 -0.98
N VAL A 66 -3.57 4.30 -1.88
CA VAL A 66 -3.49 2.84 -1.82
C VAL A 66 -2.04 2.48 -1.65
N PHE A 67 -1.74 1.67 -0.64
CA PHE A 67 -0.40 1.17 -0.34
C PHE A 67 -0.39 -0.35 -0.49
N GLY A 68 0.38 -0.85 -1.45
CA GLY A 68 0.64 -2.27 -1.62
C GLY A 68 2.00 -2.67 -1.08
N ASN A 69 2.04 -3.75 -0.31
CA ASN A 69 3.24 -4.38 0.19
C ASN A 69 3.20 -5.87 -0.19
N SER A 70 3.94 -6.24 -1.25
CA SER A 70 3.98 -7.62 -1.74
C SER A 70 4.80 -8.58 -0.87
N GLY A 71 5.52 -8.05 0.11
CA GLY A 71 6.34 -8.83 1.04
C GLY A 71 5.63 -9.18 2.34
N TYR A 72 4.40 -8.68 2.52
CA TYR A 72 3.62 -9.01 3.71
C TYR A 72 3.31 -10.50 3.75
N GLY A 73 3.51 -11.11 4.90
CA GLY A 73 3.30 -12.53 5.05
C GLY A 73 3.24 -12.96 6.51
N PRO A 74 2.09 -13.40 7.04
CA PRO A 74 2.09 -14.12 8.30
C PRO A 74 2.91 -15.41 8.17
N LEU A 75 3.49 -15.85 9.29
CA LEU A 75 4.08 -17.19 9.38
C LEU A 75 2.96 -18.23 9.25
N VAL A 76 3.15 -19.20 8.36
CA VAL A 76 2.23 -20.33 8.20
C VAL A 76 2.98 -21.57 8.66
N GLY A 77 2.76 -21.95 9.92
CA GLY A 77 3.64 -22.90 10.60
C GLY A 77 5.02 -22.28 10.83
N GLU A 78 6.07 -22.93 10.30
CA GLU A 78 7.46 -22.47 10.42
C GLU A 78 7.96 -21.75 9.15
N GLU A 79 7.12 -21.59 8.12
CA GLU A 79 7.51 -21.00 6.85
C GLU A 79 6.94 -19.58 6.68
N ALA A 80 7.80 -18.66 6.23
CA ALA A 80 7.44 -17.31 5.84
C ALA A 80 7.06 -17.28 4.36
N TYR A 81 5.86 -16.80 4.06
CA TYR A 81 5.37 -16.70 2.68
C TYR A 81 4.95 -15.29 2.32
N ASN A 82 5.38 -14.81 1.15
CA ASN A 82 4.96 -13.51 0.62
C ASN A 82 3.52 -13.57 0.07
N PHE A 83 2.53 -13.37 0.94
CA PHE A 83 1.12 -13.25 0.54
C PHE A 83 0.84 -11.92 -0.15
N GLY A 84 1.46 -10.87 0.35
CA GLY A 84 1.18 -9.51 -0.03
C GLY A 84 -0.12 -8.98 0.59
N ILE A 85 -0.18 -7.67 0.72
CA ILE A 85 -1.31 -6.95 1.32
C ILE A 85 -1.48 -5.60 0.63
N VAL A 86 -2.71 -5.11 0.61
CA VAL A 86 -3.03 -3.74 0.22
C VAL A 86 -3.86 -3.08 1.30
N ARG A 87 -3.45 -1.87 1.67
CA ARG A 87 -4.19 -1.02 2.60
C ARG A 87 -4.53 0.31 1.93
N ILE A 88 -5.65 0.87 2.33
CA ILE A 88 -6.14 2.16 1.83
C ILE A 88 -6.15 3.13 2.98
N TYR A 89 -5.68 4.35 2.74
CA TYR A 89 -5.60 5.39 3.76
C TYR A 89 -6.27 6.68 3.27
N ASP A 90 -7.00 7.31 4.18
CA ASP A 90 -7.54 8.66 4.00
C ASP A 90 -6.78 9.67 4.87
N TRP A 91 -6.57 10.85 4.30
CA TRP A 91 -6.07 12.01 5.01
C TRP A 91 -7.23 12.67 5.77
N ASN A 92 -7.14 12.70 7.11
CA ASN A 92 -8.18 13.30 7.95
C ASN A 92 -7.92 14.79 8.30
N GLY A 93 -6.85 15.39 7.77
CA GLY A 93 -6.41 16.75 8.12
C GLY A 93 -5.22 16.83 9.08
N ALA A 94 -4.91 15.73 9.77
CA ALA A 94 -3.80 15.64 10.73
C ALA A 94 -2.92 14.40 10.52
N SER A 95 -3.52 13.26 10.16
CA SER A 95 -2.85 11.99 9.94
C SER A 95 -3.47 11.20 8.79
N TRP A 96 -2.69 10.25 8.28
CA TRP A 96 -3.18 9.22 7.35
C TRP A 96 -3.77 8.07 8.16
N VAL A 97 -5.05 7.78 7.94
CA VAL A 97 -5.80 6.77 8.68
C VAL A 97 -6.27 5.68 7.74
N GLN A 98 -6.02 4.42 8.10
CA GLN A 98 -6.50 3.30 7.30
C GLN A 98 -8.02 3.28 7.25
N VAL A 99 -8.59 3.04 6.06
CA VAL A 99 -10.03 2.91 5.85
C VAL A 99 -10.36 1.49 5.43
N GLY A 100 -11.29 0.88 6.17
CA GLY A 100 -11.71 -0.49 5.93
C GLY A 100 -10.67 -1.54 6.31
N GLN A 101 -11.01 -2.79 5.99
CA GLN A 101 -10.12 -3.93 6.21
C GLN A 101 -9.02 -3.96 5.15
N SER A 102 -7.86 -4.49 5.51
CA SER A 102 -6.79 -4.75 4.56
C SER A 102 -7.25 -5.72 3.48
N LEU A 103 -6.89 -5.45 2.24
CA LEU A 103 -7.13 -6.35 1.12
C LEU A 103 -5.98 -7.35 1.04
N SER A 104 -6.32 -8.63 0.95
CA SER A 104 -5.37 -9.71 0.74
C SER A 104 -6.00 -10.77 -0.16
N MET A 105 -5.18 -11.59 -0.82
CA MET A 105 -5.64 -12.71 -1.68
C MET A 105 -6.05 -13.94 -0.85
N ILE A 106 -6.66 -13.73 0.32
CA ILE A 106 -7.27 -14.80 1.11
C ILE A 106 -8.65 -15.07 0.49
N ASP A 107 -8.66 -15.89 -0.55
CA ASP A 107 -9.85 -16.57 -1.05
C ASP A 107 -10.21 -17.68 -0.04
N GLY A 108 -11.27 -17.47 0.74
CA GLY A 108 -11.83 -18.50 1.61
C GLY A 108 -10.83 -19.05 2.63
N SER A 109 -10.70 -20.38 2.70
CA SER A 109 -9.81 -21.09 3.62
C SER A 109 -8.44 -21.45 3.02
N LYS A 110 -8.11 -20.93 1.83
CA LYS A 110 -6.85 -21.24 1.17
C LYS A 110 -6.02 -19.98 0.98
N GLU A 111 -5.14 -19.79 1.95
CA GLU A 111 -3.90 -19.08 1.74
C GLU A 111 -3.26 -19.55 0.44
N THR A 112 -3.00 -18.63 -0.49
CA THR A 112 -2.13 -18.86 -1.65
C THR A 112 -0.78 -18.19 -1.39
N PRO A 113 0.13 -18.87 -0.66
CA PRO A 113 1.49 -18.43 -0.46
C PRO A 113 2.17 -17.95 -1.73
N GLY A 114 2.93 -16.86 -1.60
CA GLY A 114 3.83 -16.42 -2.66
C GLY A 114 3.13 -15.73 -3.84
N THR A 115 1.90 -15.24 -3.68
CA THR A 115 1.18 -14.51 -4.75
C THR A 115 1.75 -13.13 -5.05
N TRP A 116 2.36 -12.50 -4.05
CA TRP A 116 2.90 -11.14 -4.13
C TRP A 116 1.79 -10.12 -4.45
N PHE A 117 0.63 -10.26 -3.80
CA PHE A 117 -0.48 -9.31 -3.95
C PHE A 117 -0.06 -7.89 -3.54
N GLY A 118 -0.63 -6.88 -4.20
CA GLY A 118 -0.21 -5.48 -3.97
C GLY A 118 1.08 -5.11 -4.70
N PHE A 119 1.54 -5.94 -5.64
CA PHE A 119 2.73 -5.67 -6.44
C PHE A 119 2.61 -4.35 -7.23
N SER A 120 1.46 -4.12 -7.84
CA SER A 120 1.08 -2.84 -8.43
C SER A 120 -0.33 -2.48 -8.01
N THR A 121 -0.56 -1.18 -7.85
CA THR A 121 -1.85 -0.62 -7.48
C THR A 121 -2.24 0.48 -8.47
N ALA A 122 -3.53 0.74 -8.58
CA ALA A 122 -4.10 1.94 -9.19
C ALA A 122 -5.35 2.36 -8.41
N ILE A 123 -5.66 3.66 -8.41
CA ILE A 123 -6.88 4.21 -7.81
C ILE A 123 -7.57 5.11 -8.83
N SER A 124 -8.91 5.09 -8.86
CA SER A 124 -9.68 6.02 -9.67
C SER A 124 -9.52 7.47 -9.17
N ALA A 125 -9.73 8.43 -10.06
CA ALA A 125 -9.65 9.86 -9.75
C ALA A 125 -10.43 10.25 -8.48
N ASN A 126 -11.67 9.76 -8.36
CA ASN A 126 -12.55 10.02 -7.22
C ASN A 126 -12.24 9.20 -5.96
N GLY A 127 -11.24 8.30 -6.00
CA GLY A 127 -10.86 7.47 -4.86
C GLY A 127 -11.81 6.31 -4.54
N GLY A 128 -12.85 6.07 -5.34
CA GLY A 128 -13.88 5.06 -5.07
C GLY A 128 -13.58 3.65 -5.60
N ARG A 129 -12.58 3.49 -6.49
CA ARG A 129 -12.21 2.19 -7.05
C ARG A 129 -10.71 2.01 -7.00
N VAL A 130 -10.29 0.79 -6.69
CA VAL A 130 -8.88 0.40 -6.68
C VAL A 130 -8.69 -0.86 -7.53
N VAL A 131 -7.56 -0.92 -8.21
CA VAL A 131 -7.13 -2.13 -8.93
C VAL A 131 -5.81 -2.57 -8.34
N VAL A 132 -5.68 -3.88 -8.16
CA VAL A 132 -4.50 -4.48 -7.55
C VAL A 132 -4.05 -5.68 -8.35
N THR A 133 -2.74 -5.82 -8.53
CA THR A 133 -2.14 -6.98 -9.20
C THR A 133 -1.31 -7.83 -8.24
N ALA A 134 -1.09 -9.08 -8.64
CA ALA A 134 -0.21 -10.05 -8.01
C ALA A 134 0.88 -10.45 -9.02
N ALA A 135 2.15 -10.43 -8.62
CA ALA A 135 3.26 -10.67 -9.56
C ALA A 135 3.59 -12.15 -9.79
N LYS A 136 3.16 -13.06 -8.92
CA LYS A 136 3.54 -14.47 -9.00
C LYS A 136 2.31 -15.36 -8.82
N GLY A 137 1.85 -16.02 -9.89
CA GLY A 137 0.82 -17.06 -9.83
C GLY A 137 -0.60 -16.65 -9.40
N GLY A 138 -0.95 -15.36 -9.33
CA GLY A 138 -2.27 -14.89 -8.85
C GLY A 138 -3.04 -14.01 -9.85
N LEU A 139 -4.37 -14.15 -9.83
CA LEU A 139 -5.37 -13.37 -10.58
C LEU A 139 -5.27 -11.86 -10.25
N ASN A 140 -5.47 -10.99 -11.25
CA ASN A 140 -5.64 -9.55 -11.05
C ASN A 140 -7.06 -9.25 -10.53
N GLY A 141 -7.19 -8.31 -9.60
CA GLY A 141 -8.48 -7.96 -8.98
C GLY A 141 -8.84 -6.48 -9.12
N ILE A 142 -10.13 -6.19 -9.33
CA ILE A 142 -10.74 -4.86 -9.23
C ILE A 142 -11.59 -4.85 -7.97
N TYR A 143 -11.38 -3.86 -7.10
CA TYR A 143 -12.14 -3.70 -5.85
C TYR A 143 -12.86 -2.34 -5.86
N GLU A 144 -14.13 -2.35 -5.49
CA GLU A 144 -14.90 -1.13 -5.22
C GLU A 144 -14.85 -0.82 -3.72
N LEU A 145 -14.58 0.44 -3.38
CA LEU A 145 -14.56 0.90 -1.99
C LEU A 145 -15.96 1.44 -1.67
N ILE A 146 -16.63 0.80 -0.71
CA ILE A 146 -17.96 1.19 -0.22
C ILE A 146 -17.81 2.32 0.80
#